data_AF-A0A1Q7BGN2-F1
#
_entry.id   AF-A0A1Q7BGN2-F1
#
_cell.length_a   1.000
_cell.length_b   1.000
_cell.length_c   1.000
_cell.angle_alpha   90.00
_cell.angle_beta   90.00
_cell.angle_gamma   90.00
#
_symmetry.space_group_name_H-M   'P 1'
#
loop_
_entity.id
_entity.type
_entity.pdbx_description
1 polymer ?
#
loop_
_entity_poly.entity_id
_entity_poly.type
_entity_poly.pdbx_seq_one_letter_code
_entity_poly.pdbx_strand_id
1 'polypeptide(L)'
;MRPRWFVVPVLLAPLALAACEEKVAPQGEKGDPGPPGPAGPAGPPGPVGPSGTVIRFVDGECRQACTVACEANERILNTYAINPGGTFVFEEDNRATFRPQRQGVAVKVVVACAPK
;
A
#
# COMPACT_ATOMS: atom_id res chain seq x y z
N MET A 1 -12.32 -88.13 76.90
CA MET A 1 -13.78 -88.19 77.17
C MET A 1 -14.43 -86.98 76.53
N ARG A 2 -15.49 -87.18 75.72
CA ARG A 2 -16.52 -86.17 75.43
C ARG A 2 -17.07 -85.64 76.79
N PRO A 3 -17.63 -84.41 76.95
CA PRO A 3 -18.62 -83.87 76.00
C PRO A 3 -18.88 -82.32 75.97
N ARG A 4 -19.58 -81.91 74.90
CA ARG A 4 -20.79 -81.05 74.84
C ARG A 4 -20.72 -79.65 75.47
N TRP A 5 -20.79 -78.60 74.65
CA TRP A 5 -22.03 -78.02 74.07
C TRP A 5 -22.32 -76.72 74.84
N PHE A 6 -22.50 -75.61 74.11
CA PHE A 6 -23.37 -74.45 74.40
C PHE A 6 -22.75 -73.23 73.70
N VAL A 7 -23.06 -73.09 72.41
CA VAL A 7 -24.11 -72.20 71.87
C VAL A 7 -23.55 -70.81 71.64
N VAL A 8 -23.36 -70.52 70.35
CA VAL A 8 -23.08 -69.21 69.76
C VAL A 8 -24.44 -68.54 69.49
N PRO A 9 -24.59 -67.23 69.75
CA PRO A 9 -24.85 -66.31 68.64
C PRO A 9 -24.03 -65.02 68.78
N VAL A 10 -23.14 -64.72 67.83
CA VAL A 10 -23.39 -63.76 66.74
C VAL A 10 -23.90 -62.42 67.26
N LEU A 11 -22.96 -61.55 67.67
CA LEU A 11 -23.15 -60.10 67.72
C LEU A 11 -22.58 -59.52 66.42
N LEU A 12 -23.48 -58.90 65.66
CA LEU A 12 -23.31 -58.26 64.37
C LEU A 12 -22.27 -57.13 64.39
N ALA A 13 -21.24 -57.22 63.55
CA ALA A 13 -20.63 -56.07 62.88
C ALA A 13 -19.73 -56.56 61.71
N PRO A 14 -19.95 -56.10 60.48
CA PRO A 14 -19.31 -56.69 59.30
C PRO A 14 -17.85 -56.23 59.14
N LEU A 15 -17.00 -57.16 58.68
CA LEU A 15 -15.77 -56.83 57.97
C LEU A 15 -16.11 -56.06 56.70
N ALA A 16 -15.55 -54.85 56.52
CA ALA A 16 -15.14 -54.37 55.20
C ALA A 16 -14.17 -53.19 55.34
N LEU A 17 -12.92 -53.49 54.99
CA LEU A 17 -11.94 -52.67 54.30
C LEU A 17 -11.87 -51.18 54.67
N ALA A 18 -10.70 -50.83 55.21
CA ALA A 18 -10.08 -49.54 54.95
C ALA A 18 -10.10 -49.23 53.44
N ALA A 19 -11.09 -48.48 52.99
CA ALA A 19 -11.08 -47.79 51.72
C ALA A 19 -10.59 -46.36 52.02
N CYS A 20 -9.48 -45.96 51.40
CA CYS A 20 -9.12 -44.56 51.29
C CYS A 20 -10.28 -43.85 50.60
N GLU A 21 -11.08 -43.08 51.34
CA GLU A 21 -12.12 -42.25 50.75
C GLU A 21 -11.44 -40.99 50.19
N GLU A 22 -10.70 -41.19 49.11
CA GLU A 22 -10.20 -40.11 48.27
C GLU A 22 -11.40 -39.57 47.49
N LYS A 23 -12.21 -38.76 48.18
CA LYS A 23 -13.26 -37.98 47.54
C LYS A 23 -12.54 -36.97 46.65
N VAL A 24 -12.37 -37.34 45.38
CA VAL A 24 -11.91 -36.46 44.30
C VAL A 24 -12.74 -35.17 44.42
N ALA A 25 -12.11 -34.10 44.91
CA ALA A 25 -12.70 -32.78 44.85
C ALA A 25 -13.03 -32.51 43.37
N PRO A 26 -14.20 -31.96 43.04
CA PRO A 26 -14.50 -31.63 41.65
C PRO A 26 -13.33 -30.82 41.10
N GLN A 27 -12.73 -31.30 40.00
CA GLN A 27 -11.69 -30.58 39.29
C GLN A 27 -12.20 -29.15 39.12
N GLY A 28 -11.51 -28.17 39.73
CA GLY A 28 -11.95 -26.78 39.71
C GLY A 28 -12.23 -26.35 38.27
N GLU A 29 -13.32 -25.61 38.07
CA GLU A 29 -13.71 -25.14 36.74
C GLU A 29 -12.51 -24.47 36.07
N LYS A 30 -12.30 -24.82 34.79
CA LYS A 30 -11.24 -24.19 34.01
C LYS A 30 -11.52 -22.69 33.99
N GLY A 31 -10.56 -21.91 34.48
CA GLY A 31 -10.70 -20.45 34.52
C GLY A 31 -11.01 -19.88 33.13
N ASP A 32 -11.72 -18.75 33.13
CA ASP A 32 -12.13 -18.06 31.91
C ASP A 32 -10.91 -17.74 31.02
N PRO A 33 -11.10 -17.71 29.68
CA PRO A 33 -10.07 -17.20 28.78
C PRO A 33 -9.62 -15.79 29.19
N GLY A 34 -8.31 -15.56 29.12
CA GLY A 34 -7.75 -14.24 29.38
C GLY A 34 -8.26 -13.18 28.39
N PRO A 35 -8.12 -11.88 28.72
CA PRO A 35 -8.52 -10.81 27.83
C PRO A 35 -7.73 -10.84 26.51
N PRO A 36 -8.28 -10.29 25.41
CA PRO A 36 -7.52 -10.07 24.18
C PRO A 36 -6.23 -9.29 24.43
N GLY A 37 -5.18 -9.63 23.68
CA GLY A 37 -3.92 -8.90 23.73
C GLY A 37 -4.06 -7.45 23.24
N PRO A 38 -3.08 -6.59 23.53
CA PRO A 38 -3.07 -5.21 23.03
C PRO A 38 -2.98 -5.19 21.50
N ALA A 39 -3.42 -4.08 20.90
CA ALA A 39 -3.23 -3.84 19.48
C ALA A 39 -1.72 -3.86 19.13
N GLY A 40 -1.40 -4.36 17.93
CA GLY A 40 -0.03 -4.33 17.42
C GLY A 40 0.46 -2.89 17.16
N PRO A 41 1.78 -2.70 17.01
CA PRO A 41 2.34 -1.40 16.67
C PRO A 41 1.87 -0.94 15.27
N ALA A 42 1.93 0.36 15.03
CA ALA A 42 1.72 0.91 13.70
C ALA A 42 2.74 0.35 12.70
N GLY A 43 2.31 0.20 11.44
CA GLY A 43 3.20 -0.20 10.36
C GLY A 43 4.25 0.86 10.02
N PRO A 44 5.31 0.50 9.28
CA PRO A 44 6.33 1.45 8.84
C PRO A 44 5.75 2.49 7.86
N PRO A 45 6.38 3.66 7.71
CA PRO A 45 6.06 4.61 6.65
C PRO A 45 6.12 3.99 5.25
N GLY A 46 5.30 4.50 4.33
CA GLY A 46 5.34 4.11 2.93
C GLY A 46 6.62 4.58 2.21
N PRO A 47 6.91 4.06 1.00
CA PRO A 47 8.07 4.46 0.22
C PRO A 47 7.96 5.92 -0.25
N VAL A 48 9.12 6.54 -0.51
CA VAL A 48 9.19 7.86 -1.14
C VAL A 48 8.66 7.77 -2.58
N GLY A 49 7.91 8.79 -3.02
CA GLY A 49 7.41 8.89 -4.39
C GLY A 49 8.52 9.10 -5.43
N PRO A 50 8.23 8.88 -6.73
CA PRO A 50 9.21 9.09 -7.80
C PRO A 50 9.57 10.57 -7.96
N SER A 51 10.76 10.83 -8.52
CA SER A 51 11.15 12.18 -8.93
C SER A 51 10.24 12.72 -10.03
N GLY A 52 10.00 14.04 -10.05
CA GLY A 52 9.21 14.70 -11.08
C GLY A 52 10.02 15.04 -12.33
N THR A 53 9.35 15.05 -13.49
CA THR A 53 9.90 15.53 -14.76
C THR A 53 9.67 17.04 -14.89
N VAL A 54 10.70 17.79 -15.30
CA VAL A 54 10.59 19.24 -15.57
C VAL A 54 10.18 19.47 -17.02
N ILE A 55 9.18 20.33 -17.23
CA ILE A 55 8.81 20.84 -18.56
C ILE A 55 9.36 22.25 -18.68
N ARG A 56 10.12 22.52 -19.73
CA ARG A 56 10.72 23.82 -20.02
C ARG A 56 9.98 24.49 -21.17
N PHE A 57 9.85 25.81 -21.13
CA PHE A 57 9.22 26.57 -22.22
C PHE A 57 10.28 27.36 -22.98
N VAL A 58 10.23 27.27 -24.31
CA VAL A 58 11.05 28.04 -25.24
C VAL A 58 10.15 29.00 -26.00
N ASP A 59 10.27 30.28 -25.68
CA ASP A 59 9.55 31.35 -26.37
C ASP A 59 10.31 31.81 -27.61
N GLY A 60 9.58 32.14 -28.68
CA GLY A 60 10.09 32.70 -29.92
C GLY A 60 9.12 33.70 -30.54
N GLU A 61 9.61 34.57 -31.41
CA GLU A 61 8.79 35.52 -32.17
C GLU A 61 9.04 35.35 -33.68
N CYS A 62 7.98 35.06 -34.43
CA CYS A 62 8.06 34.75 -35.84
C CYS A 62 7.15 35.64 -36.68
N ARG A 63 7.74 36.38 -37.62
CA ARG A 63 7.02 37.23 -38.61
C ARG A 63 6.79 36.54 -39.95
N GLN A 64 7.54 35.47 -40.18
CA GLN A 64 7.51 34.61 -41.35
C GLN A 64 7.78 33.17 -40.91
N ALA A 65 7.90 32.25 -41.85
CA ALA A 65 8.29 30.88 -41.54
C ALA A 65 9.60 30.87 -40.74
N CYS A 66 9.61 30.17 -39.61
CA CYS A 66 10.74 30.11 -38.69
C CYS A 66 10.84 28.71 -38.08
N THR A 67 12.03 28.32 -37.66
CA THR A 67 12.25 27.06 -36.95
C THR A 67 12.41 27.31 -35.46
N VAL A 68 11.75 26.48 -34.66
CA VAL A 68 11.85 26.46 -33.20
C VAL A 68 12.28 25.07 -32.75
N ALA A 69 13.11 25.01 -31.71
CA ALA A 69 13.70 23.77 -31.26
C ALA A 69 13.87 23.70 -29.74
N CYS A 70 13.70 22.50 -29.20
CA CYS A 70 14.14 22.12 -27.87
C CYS A 70 15.61 21.70 -27.89
N GLU A 71 16.22 21.50 -26.70
CA GLU A 71 17.60 21.02 -26.62
C GLU A 71 17.75 19.59 -27.15
N ALA A 72 18.98 19.16 -27.42
CA ALA A 72 19.26 17.84 -28.01
C ALA A 72 18.80 16.66 -27.12
N ASN A 73 18.81 16.85 -25.80
CA ASN A 73 18.35 15.91 -24.76
C ASN A 73 16.87 16.08 -24.39
N GLU A 74 16.12 16.90 -25.13
CA GLU A 74 14.70 17.12 -24.92
C GLU A 74 13.90 16.77 -26.19
N ARG A 75 12.59 16.60 -26.02
CA ARG A 75 11.60 16.43 -27.08
C ARG A 75 10.49 17.46 -26.92
N ILE A 76 9.83 17.80 -28.02
CA ILE A 76 8.68 18.70 -28.02
C ILE A 76 7.49 17.95 -27.42
N LEU A 77 7.00 18.46 -26.29
CA LEU A 77 5.78 18.00 -25.64
C LEU A 77 4.55 18.69 -26.22
N ASN A 78 4.65 19.99 -26.49
CA ASN A 78 3.57 20.77 -27.10
C ASN A 78 4.12 22.03 -27.77
N THR A 79 3.35 22.58 -28.72
CA THR A 79 3.63 23.87 -29.36
C THR A 79 2.37 24.72 -29.36
N TYR A 80 2.51 26.02 -29.08
CA TYR A 80 1.39 26.96 -29.14
C TYR A 80 1.78 28.26 -29.82
N ALA A 81 0.86 28.77 -30.63
CA ALA A 81 0.91 30.09 -31.25
C ALA A 81 -0.49 30.69 -31.17
N ILE A 82 -0.63 31.81 -30.47
CA ILE A 82 -1.92 32.44 -30.19
C ILE A 82 -1.88 33.88 -30.73
N ASN A 83 -2.88 34.23 -31.55
CA ASN A 83 -3.17 35.59 -32.03
C ASN A 83 -1.99 36.34 -32.71
N PRO A 84 -1.74 36.16 -34.02
CA PRO A 84 -2.40 35.22 -34.93
C PRO A 84 -1.85 33.79 -34.82
N GLY A 85 -2.68 32.81 -35.19
CA GLY A 85 -2.26 31.42 -35.26
C GLY A 85 -1.40 31.12 -36.49
N GLY A 86 -1.11 29.84 -36.69
CA GLY A 86 -0.37 29.33 -37.82
C GLY A 86 -0.22 27.82 -37.73
N THR A 87 0.61 27.26 -38.58
CA THR A 87 0.81 25.80 -38.66
C THR A 87 2.21 25.43 -38.18
N PHE A 88 2.29 24.42 -37.32
CA PHE A 88 3.55 23.77 -36.96
C PHE A 88 3.75 22.53 -37.81
N VAL A 89 4.94 22.38 -38.39
CA VAL A 89 5.39 21.17 -39.06
C VAL A 89 6.55 20.60 -38.26
N PHE A 90 6.36 19.42 -37.68
CA PHE A 90 7.38 18.74 -36.89
C PHE A 90 8.32 17.99 -37.83
N GLU A 91 9.61 18.33 -37.77
CA GLU A 91 10.65 17.75 -38.61
C GLU A 91 11.41 16.65 -37.87
N GLU A 92 11.63 16.86 -36.57
CA GLU A 92 12.32 15.97 -35.65
C GLU A 92 11.62 16.03 -34.27
N ASP A 93 11.93 15.10 -33.38
CA ASP A 93 11.34 15.05 -32.03
C ASP A 93 11.57 16.32 -31.22
N ASN A 94 12.65 17.07 -31.50
CA ASN A 94 12.99 18.31 -30.81
C ASN A 94 12.94 19.55 -31.72
N ARG A 95 12.47 19.43 -32.98
CA ARG A 95 12.48 20.54 -33.95
C ARG A 95 11.19 20.65 -34.75
N ALA A 96 10.65 21.86 -34.83
CA ALA A 96 9.46 22.16 -35.63
C ALA A 96 9.61 23.49 -36.36
N THR A 97 9.02 23.58 -37.55
CA THR A 97 8.91 24.82 -38.31
C THR A 97 7.50 25.39 -38.16
N PHE A 98 7.42 26.62 -37.68
CA PHE A 98 6.19 27.39 -37.60
C PHE A 98 6.00 28.23 -38.86
N ARG A 99 4.80 28.20 -39.43
CA ARG A 99 4.38 29.07 -40.53
C ARG A 99 3.21 29.96 -40.06
N PRO A 100 3.40 31.28 -39.93
CA PRO A 100 2.33 32.21 -39.58
C PRO A 100 1.21 32.18 -40.62
N GLN A 101 -0.04 32.31 -40.17
CA GLN A 101 -1.18 32.45 -41.08
C GLN A 101 -1.17 33.79 -41.84
N ARG A 102 -0.67 34.85 -41.20
CA ARG A 102 -0.53 36.19 -41.79
C ARG A 102 0.95 36.59 -41.78
N GLN A 103 1.49 36.91 -42.95
CA GLN A 103 2.87 37.37 -43.06
C GLN A 103 3.00 38.82 -42.58
N GLY A 104 4.18 39.16 -42.03
CA GLY A 104 4.50 40.51 -41.59
C GLY A 104 3.98 40.89 -40.20
N VAL A 105 3.13 40.06 -39.59
CA VAL A 105 2.70 40.18 -38.18
C VAL A 105 3.56 39.28 -37.32
N ALA A 106 4.12 39.82 -36.24
CA ALA A 106 4.87 39.05 -35.26
C ALA A 106 3.94 38.10 -34.50
N VAL A 107 4.24 36.80 -34.53
CA VAL A 107 3.55 35.77 -33.76
C VAL A 107 4.46 35.30 -32.65
N LYS A 108 3.96 35.32 -31.41
CA LYS A 108 4.62 34.62 -30.31
C LYS A 108 4.33 33.13 -30.42
N VAL A 109 5.42 32.38 -30.55
CA VAL A 109 5.44 30.93 -30.59
C VAL A 109 6.06 30.47 -29.28
N VAL A 110 5.50 29.42 -28.69
CA VAL A 110 6.11 28.79 -27.54
C VAL A 110 6.11 27.29 -27.70
N VAL A 111 7.23 26.69 -27.32
CA VAL A 111 7.46 25.25 -27.37
C VAL A 111 7.65 24.75 -25.95
N ALA A 112 6.81 23.81 -25.53
CA ALA A 112 7.00 23.06 -24.30
C ALA A 112 7.92 21.87 -24.60
N CYS A 113 9.05 21.82 -23.90
CA CYS A 113 10.09 20.83 -24.04
C CYS A 113 10.12 19.93 -22.80
N ALA A 114 10.24 18.63 -23.01
CA ALA A 114 10.40 17.65 -21.93
C ALA A 114 11.67 16.82 -22.17
N PRO A 115 12.39 16.41 -21.12
CA PRO A 115 13.49 15.46 -21.24
C PRO A 115 13.09 14.20 -22.00
N LYS A 116 14.02 13.67 -22.80
CA LYS A 116 13.88 12.34 -23.44
C LYS A 116 13.96 11.22 -22.41
#